data_AF-A0A5C7Z8S2-F1
#
_entry.id   AF-A0A5C7Z8S2-F1
#
_cell.length_a   1.000
_cell.length_b   1.000
_cell.length_c   1.000
_cell.angle_alpha   90.00
_cell.angle_beta   90.00
_cell.angle_gamma   90.00
#
_symmetry.space_group_name_H-M   'P 1'
#
loop_
_entity.id
_entity.type
_entity.pdbx_description
1 polymer ?
#
loop_
_entity_poly.entity_id
_entity_poly.type
_entity_poly.pdbx_seq_one_letter_code
_entity_poly.pdbx_strand_id
1 'polypeptide(L)'
;MSTIEKIKEEILVEEAIGLNHEIVLHNDDVNTFDHVIDTLVRVCNHDDLQAEQCAILVHYKGKCTVKTGSLEELKPQCSALLDAGLSAELI
;
A
#
# COMPACT_ATOMS: atom_id res chain seq x y z
N MET A 1 -11.65 27.90 -21.15
CA MET A 1 -12.03 28.29 -19.78
C MET A 1 -13.03 27.24 -19.31
N SER A 2 -12.60 26.23 -18.57
CA SER A 2 -12.42 26.21 -17.10
C SER A 2 -13.52 25.29 -16.55
N THR A 3 -13.25 24.01 -16.30
CA THR A 3 -12.70 23.38 -15.07
C THR A 3 -13.83 22.70 -14.27
N ILE A 4 -13.46 21.67 -13.49
CA ILE A 4 -14.16 21.07 -12.33
C ILE A 4 -15.04 19.84 -12.70
N GLU A 5 -14.90 18.62 -12.18
CA GLU A 5 -14.02 17.99 -11.16
C GLU A 5 -14.17 16.45 -11.24
N LYS A 6 -13.07 15.72 -11.01
CA LYS A 6 -13.00 14.43 -10.29
C LYS A 6 -14.07 13.36 -10.58
N ILE A 7 -13.81 12.52 -11.58
CA ILE A 7 -14.28 11.13 -11.55
C ILE A 7 -13.02 10.28 -11.46
N LYS A 8 -12.42 10.26 -10.27
CA LYS A 8 -11.36 9.32 -9.91
C LYS A 8 -12.03 8.00 -9.52
N GLU A 9 -12.78 7.47 -10.48
CA GLU A 9 -13.62 6.28 -10.41
C GLU A 9 -13.18 5.33 -11.54
N GLU A 10 -11.88 5.22 -11.75
CA GLU A 10 -11.22 4.13 -12.45
C GLU A 10 -10.56 3.37 -11.29
N ILE A 11 -11.04 2.22 -10.83
CA ILE A 11 -11.04 0.92 -11.51
C ILE A 11 -12.09 0.05 -10.78
N LEU A 12 -13.31 -0.05 -11.32
CA LEU A 12 -14.25 -1.12 -10.99
C LEU A 12 -14.02 -2.23 -12.01
N VAL A 13 -13.07 -3.12 -11.76
CA VAL A 13 -12.87 -4.32 -12.59
C VAL A 13 -13.47 -5.50 -11.87
N GLU A 14 -14.78 -5.65 -12.08
CA GLU A 14 -15.49 -6.93 -11.97
C GLU A 14 -14.95 -7.89 -13.03
N GLU A 15 -13.90 -8.64 -12.72
CA GLU A 15 -13.59 -9.91 -13.40
C GLU A 15 -13.55 -11.03 -12.36
N ALA A 16 -14.69 -11.69 -12.23
CA ALA A 16 -15.00 -12.75 -11.27
C ALA A 16 -14.23 -14.06 -11.51
N ILE A 17 -12.91 -14.05 -11.34
CA ILE A 17 -12.07 -15.26 -11.23
C ILE A 17 -10.94 -15.01 -10.22
N GLY A 18 -11.26 -14.95 -8.92
CA GLY A 18 -10.25 -14.99 -7.85
C GLY A 18 -9.14 -13.94 -7.93
N LEU A 19 -9.48 -12.67 -8.21
CA LEU A 19 -8.56 -11.54 -8.23
C LEU A 19 -8.01 -11.28 -6.81
N ASN A 20 -6.84 -11.86 -6.50
CA ASN A 20 -6.03 -11.39 -5.39
C ASN A 20 -5.57 -9.99 -5.75
N HIS A 21 -6.04 -9.00 -5.00
CA HIS A 21 -5.51 -7.65 -5.05
C HIS A 21 -4.21 -7.61 -4.25
N GLU A 22 -3.39 -6.61 -4.49
CA GLU A 22 -2.15 -6.44 -3.74
C GLU A 22 -1.92 -4.99 -3.32
N ILE A 23 -1.40 -4.81 -2.11
CA ILE A 23 -0.94 -3.51 -1.62
C ILE A 23 0.53 -3.39 -2.00
N VAL A 24 0.86 -2.37 -2.77
CA VAL A 24 2.22 -1.99 -3.13
C VAL A 24 2.60 -0.75 -2.36
N LEU A 25 3.66 -0.84 -1.57
CA LEU A 25 4.28 0.28 -0.89
C LEU A 25 5.40 0.85 -1.77
N HIS A 26 5.44 2.17 -1.93
CA HIS A 26 6.41 2.90 -2.72
C HIS A 26 7.39 3.64 -1.81
N ASN A 27 8.63 3.79 -2.29
CA ASN A 27 9.64 4.56 -1.58
C ASN A 27 9.32 6.05 -1.66
N ASP A 28 9.59 6.74 -0.57
CA ASP A 28 9.53 8.19 -0.49
C ASP A 28 10.79 8.72 0.23
N ASP A 29 11.00 10.04 0.17
CA ASP A 29 12.16 10.71 0.76
C ASP A 29 11.83 11.38 2.12
N VAL A 30 10.65 11.11 2.69
CA VAL A 30 10.11 11.81 3.86
C VAL A 30 10.10 10.89 5.09
N ASN A 31 9.75 9.62 4.92
CA ASN A 31 9.58 8.65 5.98
C ASN A 31 10.90 7.92 6.32
N THR A 32 11.13 7.65 7.60
CA THR A 32 12.28 6.87 8.06
C THR A 32 12.00 5.36 7.99
N PHE A 33 13.05 4.54 7.95
CA PHE A 33 12.92 3.08 8.00
C PHE A 33 12.10 2.61 9.22
N ASP A 34 12.40 3.14 10.41
CA ASP A 34 11.68 2.78 11.64
C ASP A 34 10.18 3.06 11.52
N HIS A 35 9.80 4.23 10.97
CA HIS A 35 8.39 4.58 10.77
C HIS A 35 7.69 3.63 9.80
N VAL A 36 8.36 3.26 8.70
CA VAL A 36 7.84 2.29 7.73
C VAL A 36 7.65 0.93 8.39
N ILE A 37 8.64 0.45 9.14
CA ILE A 37 8.62 -0.86 9.80
C ILE A 37 7.49 -0.92 10.84
N ASP A 38 7.43 0.04 11.75
CA ASP A 38 6.39 0.12 12.80
C ASP A 38 4.99 0.17 12.18
N THR A 39 4.83 0.91 11.08
CA THR A 39 3.55 1.02 10.39
C THR A 39 3.16 -0.31 9.73
N LEU A 40 4.09 -1.01 9.09
CA LEU A 40 3.83 -2.32 8.48
C LEU A 40 3.47 -3.38 9.52
N VAL A 41 4.15 -3.40 10.67
CA VAL A 41 3.81 -4.29 11.79
C VAL A 41 2.40 -3.99 12.29
N ARG A 42 2.07 -2.72 12.52
CA ARG A 42 0.77 -2.32 13.10
C ARG A 42 -0.42 -2.50 12.15
N VAL A 43 -0.25 -2.18 10.86
CA VAL A 43 -1.36 -2.12 9.89
C VAL A 43 -1.50 -3.44 9.11
N CYS A 44 -0.38 -4.01 8.67
CA CYS A 44 -0.37 -5.21 7.85
C CYS A 44 -0.23 -6.49 8.69
N ASN A 45 0.00 -6.38 10.01
CA ASN A 45 0.32 -7.47 10.93
C ASN A 45 1.56 -8.26 10.48
N HIS A 46 2.59 -7.56 10.01
CA HIS A 46 3.87 -8.17 9.69
C HIS A 46 4.65 -8.47 10.96
N ASP A 47 5.47 -9.52 10.93
CA ASP A 47 6.55 -9.67 11.91
C ASP A 47 7.64 -8.61 11.65
N ASP A 48 8.40 -8.26 12.68
CA ASP A 48 9.46 -7.23 12.58
C ASP A 48 10.43 -7.50 11.41
N LEU A 49 10.85 -8.76 11.25
CA LEU A 49 11.75 -9.17 10.18
C LEU A 49 11.14 -8.98 8.79
N GLN A 50 9.84 -9.26 8.63
CA GLN A 50 9.15 -9.07 7.34
C GLN A 50 9.01 -7.59 7.02
N ALA A 51 8.67 -6.78 8.03
CA ALA A 51 8.55 -5.34 7.89
C ALA A 51 9.90 -4.69 7.54
N GLU A 52 10.99 -5.10 8.19
CA GLU A 52 12.36 -4.66 7.88
C GLU A 52 12.75 -5.02 6.44
N GLN A 53 12.53 -6.28 6.03
CA GLN A 53 12.81 -6.72 4.66
C GLN A 53 12.02 -5.92 3.63
N CYS A 54 10.73 -5.68 3.90
CA CYS A 54 9.88 -4.85 3.04
C CYS A 54 10.43 -3.43 2.95
N ALA A 55 10.81 -2.79 4.07
CA ALA A 55 11.37 -1.44 4.08
C ALA A 55 12.68 -1.35 3.28
N ILE A 56 13.57 -2.34 3.44
CA ILE A 56 14.81 -2.47 2.64
C ILE A 56 14.49 -2.61 1.15
N LEU A 57 13.54 -3.48 0.79
CA LEU A 57 13.13 -3.70 -0.60
C LEU A 57 12.54 -2.44 -1.22
N VAL A 58 11.66 -1.73 -0.51
CA VAL A 58 11.10 -0.45 -0.93
C VAL A 58 12.22 0.54 -1.21
N HIS A 59 13.15 0.71 -0.27
CA HIS A 59 14.24 1.68 -0.42
C HIS A 59 15.12 1.42 -1.65
N TYR A 60 15.54 0.17 -1.87
CA TYR A 60 16.46 -0.15 -2.96
C TYR A 60 15.78 -0.39 -4.31
N LYS A 61 14.55 -0.90 -4.33
CA LYS A 61 13.82 -1.23 -5.56
C LYS A 61 12.77 -0.18 -5.94
N GLY A 62 12.54 0.81 -5.09
CA GLY A 62 11.53 1.85 -5.24
C GLY A 62 10.11 1.42 -4.86
N LYS A 63 9.84 0.11 -4.75
CA LYS A 63 8.54 -0.42 -4.32
C LYS A 63 8.63 -1.87 -3.80
N CYS A 64 7.65 -2.28 -3.00
CA CYS A 64 7.48 -3.64 -2.53
C CYS A 64 6.00 -3.97 -2.39
N THR A 65 5.59 -5.16 -2.85
CA THR A 65 4.28 -5.71 -2.50
C THR A 65 4.31 -6.13 -1.03
N VAL A 66 3.45 -5.54 -0.19
CA VAL A 66 3.44 -5.80 1.25
C VAL A 66 2.39 -6.84 1.61
N LYS A 67 1.27 -6.89 0.88
CA LYS A 67 0.19 -7.83 1.19
C LYS A 67 -0.65 -8.15 -0.02
N THR A 68 -1.13 -9.39 -0.12
CA THR A 68 -2.08 -9.83 -1.15
C THR A 68 -3.32 -10.42 -0.49
N GLY A 69 -4.49 -10.24 -1.10
CA GLY A 69 -5.74 -10.66 -0.50
C GLY A 69 -6.96 -10.12 -1.22
N SER A 70 -8.13 -10.23 -0.57
CA SER A 70 -9.36 -9.69 -1.11
C SER A 70 -9.40 -8.16 -1.01
N LEU A 71 -10.09 -7.51 -1.95
CA LEU A 71 -10.29 -6.06 -1.95
C LEU A 71 -10.87 -5.55 -0.63
N GLU A 72 -11.82 -6.28 -0.04
CA GLU A 72 -12.48 -5.90 1.21
C GLU A 72 -11.53 -5.89 2.41
N GLU A 73 -10.55 -6.80 2.44
CA GLU A 73 -9.53 -6.86 3.49
C GLU A 73 -8.41 -5.83 3.27
N LEU A 74 -7.99 -5.64 2.02
CA LEU A 74 -6.86 -4.78 1.71
C LEU A 74 -7.22 -3.30 1.69
N LYS A 75 -8.44 -2.94 1.31
CA LYS A 75 -8.89 -1.54 1.27
C LYS A 75 -8.70 -0.80 2.60
N PRO A 76 -9.17 -1.30 3.77
CA PRO A 76 -8.93 -0.62 5.05
C PRO A 76 -7.45 -0.57 5.43
N GLN A 77 -6.66 -1.60 5.07
CA GLN A 77 -5.22 -1.62 5.34
C GLN A 77 -4.47 -0.58 4.49
N CYS A 78 -4.76 -0.51 3.20
CA CYS A 78 -4.17 0.47 2.30
C CYS A 78 -4.52 1.91 2.72
N SER A 79 -5.78 2.17 3.10
CA SER A 79 -6.17 3.46 3.67
C SER A 79 -5.39 3.79 4.94
N ALA A 80 -5.24 2.84 5.87
CA ALA A 80 -4.47 3.07 7.10
C ALA A 80 -2.97 3.34 6.84
N LEU A 81 -2.37 2.76 5.80
CA LEU A 81 -1.00 3.09 5.37
C LEU A 81 -0.93 4.53 4.84
N LEU A 82 -1.89 4.94 4.02
CA LEU A 82 -1.99 6.31 3.49
C LEU A 82 -2.21 7.33 4.60
N ASP A 83 -3.08 7.04 5.57
CA ASP A 83 -3.32 7.88 6.76
C ASP A 83 -2.07 7.99 7.67
N ALA A 84 -1.22 6.96 7.68
CA ALA A 84 0.08 6.99 8.36
C ALA A 84 1.16 7.77 7.58
N GLY A 85 0.82 8.34 6.42
CA GLY A 85 1.72 9.15 5.60
C GLY A 85 2.63 8.34 4.67
N LEU A 86 2.37 7.04 4.49
CA LEU A 86 3.11 6.19 3.57
C LEU A 86 2.52 6.25 2.15
N SER A 87 3.37 6.04 1.14
CA SER A 87 2.94 5.99 -0.26
C SER A 87 2.52 4.57 -0.66
N ALA A 88 1.23 4.23 -0.52
CA ALA A 88 0.71 2.91 -0.87
C ALA A 88 -0.34 2.95 -2.00
N GLU A 89 -0.35 1.92 -2.84
CA GLU A 89 -1.33 1.72 -3.92
C GLU A 89 -1.95 0.32 -3.80
N LEU A 90 -3.23 0.21 -4.13
CA LEU A 90 -3.91 -1.08 -4.29
C LEU A 90 -4.07 -1.37 -5.77
N ILE A 91 -3.53 -2.50 -6.24
CA ILE A 91 -3.61 -3.00 -7.62
C ILE A 91 -4.32 -4.35 -7.70
#